data_AF-A0A7S0MED5-F1
#
_entry.id   AF-A0A7S0MED5-F1
#
_cell.length_a   1.000
_cell.length_b   1.000
_cell.length_c   1.000
_cell.angle_alpha   90.00
_cell.angle_beta   90.00
_cell.angle_gamma   90.00
#
_symmetry.space_group_name_H-M   'P 1'
#
loop_
_entity.id
_entity.type
_entity.pdbx_description
1 polymer ?
#
loop_
_entity_poly.entity_id
_entity_poly.type
_entity_poly.pdbx_seq_one_letter_code
_entity_poly.pdbx_strand_id
1 'polypeptide(L)'
;RAFSRFRAVFLGELIITMDERSWWLGRAPTWVEVFIMLLFIRSFAAMYAPISDCDEVFNYWEPTHLMLEGYGFQTWEYSPTYALRSYSYLLLHVICATIFRLGCYSVDWIGISIPCTKLMTFYFIRSLLAAASAASDSVLYAAVERCLGKSLNRGRAVASAAMLAGSGGIFGCCAAMLPSSFSMCLVSLATASLLDVLAPSTPAEGDGRRAA
;
A
#
# COMPACT_ATOMS: atom_id res chain seq x y z
N ARG A 1 -36.93 -33.42 10.81
CA ARG A 1 -35.84 -34.30 11.32
C ARG A 1 -34.66 -34.46 10.33
N ALA A 2 -34.81 -34.21 9.03
CA ALA A 2 -33.69 -34.16 8.08
C ALA A 2 -32.90 -32.83 8.10
N PHE A 3 -33.58 -31.71 8.34
CA PHE A 3 -32.95 -30.37 8.37
C PHE A 3 -32.04 -30.08 9.57
N SER A 4 -32.23 -30.78 10.70
CA SER A 4 -31.38 -30.59 11.89
C SER A 4 -30.05 -31.34 11.81
N ARG A 5 -29.95 -32.38 10.97
CA ARG A 5 -28.70 -33.12 10.73
C ARG A 5 -27.81 -32.45 9.69
N PHE A 6 -28.39 -31.75 8.71
CA PHE A 6 -27.61 -31.04 7.69
C PHE A 6 -26.85 -29.83 8.26
N ARG A 7 -27.45 -29.14 9.24
CA ARG A 7 -26.83 -27.99 9.92
C ARG A 7 -25.66 -28.40 10.83
N ALA A 8 -25.67 -29.62 11.37
CA ALA A 8 -24.60 -30.12 12.25
C ALA A 8 -23.35 -30.57 11.49
N VAL A 9 -23.52 -31.15 10.29
CA VAL A 9 -22.39 -31.65 9.47
C VAL A 9 -21.67 -30.50 8.76
N PHE A 10 -22.38 -29.47 8.30
CA PHE A 10 -21.77 -28.37 7.53
C PHE A 10 -21.19 -27.23 8.38
N LEU A 11 -21.72 -26.98 9.58
CA LEU A 11 -21.19 -25.95 10.49
C LEU A 11 -20.18 -26.49 11.51
N GLY A 12 -20.18 -27.81 11.77
CA GLY A 12 -19.29 -28.43 12.76
C GLY A 12 -17.91 -28.81 12.23
N GLU A 13 -17.78 -29.14 10.93
CA GLU A 13 -16.50 -29.61 10.37
C GLU A 13 -15.68 -28.54 9.65
N LEU A 14 -16.29 -27.42 9.24
CA LEU A 14 -15.56 -26.32 8.62
C LEU A 14 -14.98 -25.33 9.65
N ILE A 15 -15.44 -25.42 10.90
CA ILE A 15 -15.08 -24.50 11.98
C ILE A 15 -14.47 -25.34 13.12
N ILE A 16 -13.14 -25.37 13.14
CA ILE A 16 -12.29 -25.75 14.30
C ILE A 16 -12.05 -27.26 14.48
N THR A 17 -11.29 -27.84 13.56
CA THR A 17 -10.18 -28.75 13.91
C THR A 17 -8.86 -28.16 13.41
N MET A 18 -8.68 -26.84 13.53
CA MET A 18 -7.37 -26.23 13.39
C MET A 18 -6.69 -26.30 14.76
N ASP A 19 -5.84 -27.32 14.94
CA ASP A 19 -4.94 -27.47 16.09
C ASP A 19 -4.30 -26.12 16.43
N GLU A 20 -4.56 -25.58 17.62
CA GLU A 20 -4.03 -24.27 18.06
C GLU A 20 -2.50 -24.22 17.98
N ARG A 21 -1.81 -25.37 18.02
CA ARG A 21 -0.35 -25.47 17.84
C ARG A 21 0.11 -25.32 16.38
N SER A 22 -0.73 -25.67 15.41
CA SER A 22 -0.39 -25.63 13.96
C SER A 22 -0.16 -24.20 13.42
N TRP A 23 -0.77 -23.20 14.06
CA TRP A 23 -0.60 -21.77 13.70
C TRP A 23 0.80 -21.26 14.02
N TRP A 24 1.50 -21.88 14.97
CA TRP A 24 2.86 -21.52 15.39
C TRP A 24 3.96 -22.26 14.62
N LEU A 25 3.62 -23.40 14.00
CA LEU A 25 4.57 -24.33 13.36
C LEU A 25 4.70 -24.15 11.84
N GLY A 26 3.87 -23.32 11.21
CA GLY A 26 3.94 -23.06 9.76
C GLY A 26 4.97 -21.99 9.37
N ARG A 27 5.23 -21.85 8.07
CA ARG A 27 6.11 -20.78 7.54
C ARG A 27 5.51 -19.39 7.78
N ALA A 28 6.36 -18.42 8.06
CA ALA A 28 5.96 -17.01 8.05
C ALA A 28 5.51 -16.57 6.65
N PRO A 29 4.58 -15.61 6.53
CA PRO A 29 4.22 -15.05 5.24
C PRO A 29 5.40 -14.31 4.63
N THR A 30 5.61 -14.49 3.34
CA THR A 30 6.65 -13.77 2.59
C THR A 30 6.25 -12.31 2.40
N TRP A 31 7.24 -11.45 2.16
CA TRP A 31 7.00 -10.04 1.86
C TRP A 31 6.09 -9.83 0.65
N VAL A 32 6.11 -10.75 -0.34
CA VAL A 32 5.23 -10.71 -1.51
C VAL A 32 3.78 -11.01 -1.14
N GLU A 33 3.55 -12.01 -0.28
CA GLU A 33 2.20 -12.33 0.21
C GLU A 33 1.63 -11.17 1.03
N VAL A 34 2.45 -10.55 1.88
CA VAL A 34 2.08 -9.36 2.63
C VAL A 34 1.82 -8.18 1.68
N PHE A 35 2.65 -7.96 0.67
CA PHE A 35 2.44 -6.92 -0.33
C PHE A 35 1.11 -7.07 -1.06
N ILE A 36 0.78 -8.27 -1.55
CA ILE A 36 -0.48 -8.54 -2.25
C ILE A 36 -1.68 -8.29 -1.33
N MET A 37 -1.60 -8.75 -0.09
CA MET A 37 -2.63 -8.54 0.92
C MET A 37 -2.84 -7.04 1.19
N LEU A 38 -1.76 -6.30 1.45
CA LEU A 38 -1.82 -4.85 1.71
C LEU A 38 -2.30 -4.09 0.47
N LEU A 39 -1.85 -4.46 -0.72
CA LEU A 39 -2.28 -3.86 -1.98
C LEU A 39 -3.78 -4.02 -2.17
N PHE A 40 -4.34 -5.20 -1.90
CA PHE A 40 -5.78 -5.43 -1.98
C PHE A 40 -6.55 -4.53 -1.01
N ILE A 41 -6.17 -4.52 0.27
CA ILE A 41 -6.82 -3.73 1.31
C ILE A 41 -6.74 -2.22 1.02
N ARG A 42 -5.57 -1.74 0.60
CA ARG A 42 -5.35 -0.30 0.33
C ARG A 42 -5.95 0.14 -0.99
N SER A 43 -6.05 -0.74 -1.99
CA SER A 43 -6.83 -0.46 -3.20
C SER A 43 -8.32 -0.33 -2.87
N PHE A 44 -8.83 -1.15 -1.95
CA PHE A 44 -10.19 -0.99 -1.44
C PHE A 44 -10.35 0.37 -0.72
N ALA A 45 -9.37 0.78 0.08
CA ALA A 45 -9.36 2.11 0.69
C ALA A 45 -9.35 3.24 -0.35
N ALA A 46 -8.54 3.12 -1.41
CA ALA A 46 -8.46 4.13 -2.46
C ALA A 46 -9.82 4.40 -3.12
N MET A 47 -10.64 3.37 -3.28
CA MET A 47 -11.96 3.45 -3.91
C MET A 47 -13.07 3.86 -2.95
N TYR A 48 -13.06 3.34 -1.72
CA TYR A 48 -14.22 3.41 -0.82
C TYR A 48 -13.99 4.18 0.48
N ALA A 49 -12.73 4.49 0.85
CA ALA A 49 -12.49 5.29 2.05
C ALA A 49 -13.00 6.72 1.83
N PRO A 50 -13.72 7.29 2.81
CA PRO A 50 -14.16 8.67 2.73
C PRO A 50 -12.95 9.61 2.73
N ILE A 51 -13.06 10.71 1.98
CA ILE A 51 -12.06 11.79 2.02
C ILE A 51 -12.27 12.55 3.33
N SER A 52 -11.38 12.35 4.29
CA SER A 52 -11.51 12.92 5.64
C SER A 52 -10.92 14.31 5.78
N ASP A 53 -9.98 14.68 4.91
CA ASP A 53 -9.26 15.95 4.97
C ASP A 53 -9.68 16.86 3.81
N CYS A 54 -10.06 18.10 4.13
CA CYS A 54 -10.40 19.09 3.12
C CYS A 54 -9.18 19.57 2.32
N ASP A 55 -7.98 19.49 2.90
CA ASP A 55 -6.74 19.84 2.22
C ASP A 55 -6.48 18.95 1.01
N GLU A 56 -6.83 17.66 1.10
CA GLU A 56 -6.69 16.73 -0.02
C GLU A 56 -7.43 17.24 -1.26
N VAL A 57 -8.67 17.71 -1.09
CA VAL A 57 -9.52 18.16 -2.19
C VAL A 57 -9.08 19.55 -2.66
N PHE A 58 -9.12 20.54 -1.77
CA PHE A 58 -9.00 21.94 -2.17
C PHE A 58 -7.57 22.42 -2.38
N ASN A 59 -6.61 21.81 -1.68
CA ASN A 59 -5.21 22.23 -1.72
C ASN A 59 -4.31 21.29 -2.52
N TYR A 60 -4.74 20.07 -2.86
CA TYR A 60 -3.94 19.16 -3.68
C TYR A 60 -4.65 18.72 -4.96
N TRP A 61 -5.85 18.15 -4.86
CA TRP A 61 -6.56 17.64 -6.02
C TRP A 61 -7.04 18.74 -6.98
N GLU A 62 -7.73 19.77 -6.48
CA GLU A 62 -8.25 20.87 -7.31
C GLU A 62 -7.12 21.61 -8.08
N PRO A 63 -6.00 22.01 -7.45
CA PRO A 63 -4.86 22.57 -8.17
C PRO A 63 -4.24 21.61 -9.19
N THR A 64 -4.20 20.31 -8.89
CA THR A 64 -3.73 19.29 -9.84
C THR A 64 -4.66 19.17 -11.04
N HIS A 65 -5.97 19.18 -10.80
CA HIS A 65 -6.99 19.22 -11.85
C HIS A 65 -6.86 20.49 -12.69
N LEU A 66 -6.67 21.66 -12.08
CA LEU A 66 -6.40 22.92 -12.77
C LEU A 66 -5.20 22.80 -13.71
N MET A 67 -4.11 22.16 -13.28
CA MET A 67 -2.93 21.94 -14.14
C MET A 67 -3.19 20.95 -15.28
N LEU A 68 -4.00 19.91 -15.04
CA LEU A 68 -4.32 18.88 -16.04
C LEU A 68 -5.35 19.34 -17.08
N GLU A 69 -6.27 20.22 -16.69
CA GLU A 69 -7.45 20.58 -17.49
C GLU A 69 -7.43 22.04 -17.95
N GLY A 70 -6.57 22.87 -17.37
CA GLY A 70 -6.50 24.31 -17.65
C GLY A 70 -7.62 25.13 -16.98
N TYR A 71 -8.49 24.51 -16.19
CA TYR A 71 -9.55 25.18 -15.43
C TYR A 71 -9.86 24.44 -14.12
N GLY A 72 -10.39 25.14 -13.13
CA GLY A 72 -10.71 24.58 -11.81
C GLY A 72 -10.43 25.58 -10.69
N PHE A 73 -10.51 25.11 -9.45
CA PHE A 73 -10.23 25.95 -8.28
C PHE A 73 -8.72 26.16 -8.08
N GLN A 74 -8.29 27.41 -8.13
CA GLN A 74 -6.94 27.80 -7.73
C GLN A 74 -6.96 28.24 -6.26
N THR A 75 -6.33 27.46 -5.39
CA THR A 75 -6.10 27.89 -4.01
C THR A 75 -5.06 29.02 -3.95
N TRP A 76 -5.28 29.96 -3.03
CA TRP A 76 -4.37 31.06 -2.77
C TRP A 76 -2.98 30.57 -2.33
N GLU A 77 -2.87 29.38 -1.75
CA GLU A 77 -1.61 28.80 -1.29
C GLU A 77 -0.60 28.53 -2.41
N TYR A 78 -1.09 28.23 -3.62
CA TYR A 78 -0.27 28.03 -4.82
C TYR A 78 -0.23 29.27 -5.72
N SER A 79 -1.03 30.30 -5.43
CA SER A 79 -1.04 31.53 -6.24
C SER A 79 0.35 32.19 -6.24
N PRO A 80 0.85 32.66 -7.40
CA PRO A 80 2.12 33.39 -7.48
C PRO A 80 2.20 34.60 -6.55
N THR A 81 1.05 35.19 -6.17
CA THR A 81 0.98 36.33 -5.27
C THR A 81 1.38 36.00 -3.83
N TYR A 82 1.03 34.80 -3.34
CA TYR A 82 1.25 34.39 -1.94
C TYR A 82 2.31 33.29 -1.80
N ALA A 83 2.38 32.36 -2.76
CA ALA A 83 3.40 31.32 -2.90
C ALA A 83 3.73 30.56 -1.60
N LEU A 84 2.71 30.13 -0.86
CA LEU A 84 2.88 29.40 0.41
C LEU A 84 3.27 27.93 0.22
N ARG A 85 2.88 27.31 -0.91
CA ARG A 85 3.22 25.91 -1.24
C ARG A 85 3.96 25.82 -2.57
N SER A 86 4.90 24.87 -2.63
CA SER A 86 5.62 24.52 -3.85
C SER A 86 4.80 23.57 -4.72
N TYR A 87 4.75 23.84 -6.03
CA TYR A 87 4.14 22.97 -7.04
C TYR A 87 4.85 21.63 -7.25
N SER A 88 6.03 21.40 -6.64
CA SER A 88 6.81 20.17 -6.83
C SER A 88 6.02 18.91 -6.50
N TYR A 89 5.25 18.91 -5.41
CA TYR A 89 4.44 17.75 -5.02
C TYR A 89 3.27 17.51 -6.01
N LEU A 90 2.63 18.57 -6.49
CA LEU A 90 1.58 18.48 -7.52
C LEU A 90 2.14 17.92 -8.82
N LEU A 91 3.30 18.42 -9.24
CA LEU A 91 3.93 18.05 -10.50
C LEU A 91 4.21 16.55 -10.59
N LEU A 92 4.61 15.91 -9.49
CA LEU A 92 4.78 14.45 -9.43
C LEU A 92 3.48 13.72 -9.82
N HIS A 93 2.35 14.16 -9.28
CA HIS A 93 1.05 13.55 -9.54
C HIS A 93 0.51 13.91 -10.93
N VAL A 94 0.75 15.14 -11.40
CA VAL A 94 0.44 15.56 -12.78
C VAL A 94 1.17 14.67 -13.78
N ILE A 95 2.47 14.43 -13.60
CA ILE A 95 3.26 13.55 -14.48
C ILE A 95 2.65 12.14 -14.51
N CYS A 96 2.36 11.55 -13.34
CA CYS A 96 1.75 10.22 -13.28
C CYS A 96 0.36 10.18 -13.94
N ALA A 97 -0.47 11.18 -13.73
CA ALA A 97 -1.79 11.30 -14.35
C ALA A 97 -1.71 11.47 -15.87
N THR A 98 -0.76 12.27 -16.37
CA THR A 98 -0.52 12.44 -17.81
C THR A 98 -0.07 11.15 -18.46
N ILE A 99 0.84 10.39 -17.83
CA ILE A 99 1.27 9.07 -18.32
C ILE A 99 0.06 8.11 -18.39
N PHE A 100 -0.77 8.09 -17.36
CA PHE A 100 -1.99 7.27 -17.35
C PHE A 100 -2.96 7.64 -18.46
N ARG A 101 -3.24 8.93 -18.67
CA ARG A 101 -4.11 9.43 -19.73
C ARG A 101 -3.57 9.08 -21.11
N LEU A 102 -2.28 9.29 -21.33
CA LEU A 102 -1.62 8.88 -22.57
C LEU A 102 -1.76 7.38 -22.80
N GLY A 103 -1.65 6.57 -21.75
CA GLY A 103 -1.87 5.13 -21.76
C GLY A 103 -3.28 4.76 -22.23
N CYS A 104 -4.34 5.39 -21.69
CA CYS A 104 -5.70 5.05 -22.13
C CYS A 104 -6.02 5.52 -23.56
N TYR A 105 -5.46 6.63 -24.05
CA TYR A 105 -5.54 6.96 -25.48
C TYR A 105 -4.72 6.01 -26.37
N SER A 106 -3.61 5.48 -25.83
CA SER A 106 -2.73 4.55 -26.54
C SER A 106 -3.25 3.11 -26.55
N VAL A 107 -4.45 2.80 -26.08
CA VAL A 107 -5.07 1.47 -26.27
C VAL A 107 -6.29 1.52 -27.19
N ASP A 108 -6.78 2.73 -27.49
CA ASP A 108 -7.84 2.95 -28.48
C ASP A 108 -7.46 2.38 -29.85
N TRP A 109 -6.17 2.42 -30.24
CA TRP A 109 -5.70 1.88 -31.53
C TRP A 109 -5.75 0.35 -31.63
N ILE A 110 -5.84 -0.36 -30.50
CA ILE A 110 -6.00 -1.83 -30.43
C ILE A 110 -7.51 -2.20 -30.35
N GLY A 111 -8.40 -1.20 -30.47
CA GLY A 111 -9.85 -1.41 -30.39
C GLY A 111 -10.38 -1.53 -28.96
N ILE A 112 -9.57 -1.21 -27.94
CA ILE A 112 -10.00 -1.15 -26.54
C ILE A 112 -10.17 0.31 -26.17
N SER A 113 -11.42 0.81 -26.13
CA SER A 113 -11.66 2.18 -25.72
C SER A 113 -11.84 2.32 -24.22
N ILE A 114 -10.88 2.99 -23.57
CA ILE A 114 -10.92 3.29 -22.14
C ILE A 114 -11.28 4.77 -21.98
N PRO A 115 -12.47 5.11 -21.47
CA PRO A 115 -12.84 6.51 -21.28
C PRO A 115 -11.98 7.15 -20.20
N CYS A 116 -10.97 7.94 -20.57
CA CYS A 116 -10.11 8.68 -19.63
C CYS A 116 -10.88 9.84 -18.96
N THR A 117 -11.77 9.54 -18.02
CA THR A 117 -12.55 10.55 -17.30
C THR A 117 -11.73 11.20 -16.17
N LYS A 118 -12.15 12.39 -15.74
CA LYS A 118 -11.59 13.09 -14.57
C LYS A 118 -11.64 12.22 -13.31
N LEU A 119 -12.75 11.50 -13.13
CA LEU A 119 -12.96 10.58 -12.02
C LEU A 119 -11.97 9.41 -12.06
N MET A 120 -11.73 8.82 -13.23
CA MET A 120 -10.72 7.77 -13.37
C MET A 120 -9.30 8.28 -13.10
N THR A 121 -8.99 9.51 -13.49
CA THR A 121 -7.69 10.13 -13.16
C THR A 121 -7.51 10.28 -11.65
N PHE A 122 -8.56 10.73 -10.95
CA PHE A 122 -8.55 10.87 -9.49
C PHE A 122 -8.29 9.53 -8.79
N TYR A 123 -9.09 8.51 -9.11
CA TYR A 123 -8.94 7.19 -8.50
C TYR A 123 -7.66 6.48 -8.92
N PHE A 124 -7.13 6.76 -10.12
CA PHE A 124 -5.82 6.28 -10.54
C PHE A 124 -4.72 6.80 -9.60
N ILE A 125 -4.67 8.12 -9.35
CA ILE A 125 -3.69 8.71 -8.42
C ILE A 125 -3.82 8.10 -7.03
N ARG A 126 -5.05 7.99 -6.50
CA ARG A 126 -5.30 7.38 -5.19
C ARG A 126 -4.83 5.92 -5.13
N SER A 127 -5.07 5.15 -6.18
CA SER A 127 -4.63 3.75 -6.30
C SER A 127 -3.10 3.64 -6.37
N LEU A 128 -2.45 4.57 -7.07
CA LEU A 128 -0.98 4.64 -7.15
C LEU A 128 -0.37 4.92 -5.76
N LEU A 129 -0.94 5.85 -5.01
CA LEU A 129 -0.52 6.14 -3.63
C LEU A 129 -0.73 4.94 -2.70
N ALA A 130 -1.90 4.29 -2.79
CA ALA A 130 -2.20 3.07 -2.04
C ALA A 130 -1.20 1.94 -2.34
N ALA A 131 -0.82 1.77 -3.62
CA ALA A 131 0.16 0.78 -4.05
C ALA A 131 1.59 1.12 -3.56
N ALA A 132 2.00 2.39 -3.65
CA ALA A 132 3.29 2.85 -3.13
C ALA A 132 3.38 2.66 -1.61
N SER A 133 2.28 2.96 -0.90
CA SER A 133 2.15 2.71 0.54
C SER A 133 2.28 1.22 0.84
N ALA A 134 1.53 0.35 0.15
CA ALA A 134 1.62 -1.10 0.32
C ALA A 134 3.04 -1.64 0.06
N ALA A 135 3.72 -1.13 -0.96
CA ALA A 135 5.09 -1.49 -1.27
C ALA A 135 6.04 -1.10 -0.13
N SER A 136 5.97 0.15 0.34
CA SER A 136 6.83 0.64 1.42
C SER A 136 6.69 -0.17 2.72
N ASP A 137 5.46 -0.53 3.08
CA ASP A 137 5.21 -1.30 4.30
C ASP A 137 5.54 -2.79 4.15
N SER A 138 5.46 -3.35 2.93
CA SER A 138 5.94 -4.72 2.68
C SER A 138 7.46 -4.84 2.81
N VAL A 139 8.20 -3.79 2.43
CA VAL A 139 9.65 -3.70 2.64
C VAL A 139 9.97 -3.55 4.11
N LEU A 140 9.21 -2.71 4.84
CA LEU A 140 9.33 -2.59 6.30
C LEU A 140 9.09 -3.93 7.01
N TYR A 141 8.04 -4.65 6.63
CA TYR A 141 7.75 -5.99 7.12
C TYR A 141 8.95 -6.94 6.93
N ALA A 142 9.52 -6.98 5.72
CA ALA A 142 10.66 -7.84 5.40
C ALA A 142 11.93 -7.47 6.22
N ALA A 143 12.15 -6.18 6.48
CA ALA A 143 13.26 -5.72 7.30
C ALA A 143 13.07 -6.08 8.79
N VAL A 144 11.86 -5.96 9.31
CA VAL A 144 11.52 -6.39 10.68
C VAL A 144 11.78 -7.88 10.86
N GLU A 145 11.34 -8.72 9.92
CA GLU A 145 11.58 -10.16 9.98
C GLU A 145 13.07 -10.51 9.95
N ARG A 146 13.86 -9.80 9.12
CA ARG A 146 15.31 -10.01 9.05
C ARG A 146 16.02 -9.56 10.32
N CYS A 147 15.68 -8.38 10.85
CA CYS A 147 16.31 -7.82 12.04
C CYS A 147 16.08 -8.66 13.29
N LEU A 148 14.87 -9.21 13.46
CA LEU A 148 14.54 -10.05 14.61
C LEU A 148 14.97 -11.52 14.42
N GLY A 149 15.52 -11.88 13.25
CA GLY A 149 16.00 -13.20 12.88
C GLY A 149 14.92 -14.11 12.29
N LYS A 150 15.27 -14.92 11.27
CA LYS A 150 14.38 -15.91 10.61
C LYS A 150 13.79 -16.96 11.56
N SER A 151 14.32 -17.08 12.78
CA SER A 151 13.75 -17.88 13.87
C SER A 151 12.55 -17.21 14.54
N LEU A 152 11.96 -16.17 13.93
CA LEU A 152 10.75 -15.55 14.42
C LEU A 152 9.60 -16.55 14.38
N ASN A 153 8.98 -16.82 15.53
CA ASN A 153 7.73 -17.57 15.60
C ASN A 153 6.71 -16.91 14.66
N ARG A 154 6.09 -17.70 13.77
CA ARG A 154 5.06 -17.27 12.79
C ARG A 154 4.03 -16.31 13.37
N GLY A 155 3.65 -16.48 14.64
CA GLY A 155 2.72 -15.59 15.32
C GLY A 155 3.16 -14.12 15.36
N ARG A 156 4.46 -13.82 15.50
CA ARG A 156 4.97 -12.44 15.48
C ARG A 156 4.96 -11.85 14.07
N ALA A 157 5.32 -12.65 13.07
CA ALA A 157 5.25 -12.27 11.66
C ALA A 157 3.80 -11.97 11.26
N VAL A 158 2.88 -12.89 11.54
CA VAL A 158 1.44 -12.70 11.29
C VAL A 158 0.89 -11.50 12.08
N ALA A 159 1.29 -11.30 13.33
CA ALA A 159 0.88 -10.13 14.10
C ALA A 159 1.37 -8.82 13.47
N SER A 160 2.62 -8.75 13.03
CA SER A 160 3.15 -7.55 12.36
C SER A 160 2.42 -7.25 11.04
N ALA A 161 2.17 -8.27 10.21
CA ALA A 161 1.38 -8.12 8.99
C ALA A 161 -0.06 -7.71 9.30
N ALA A 162 -0.69 -8.28 10.34
CA ALA A 162 -2.03 -7.94 10.78
C ALA A 162 -2.11 -6.51 11.32
N MET A 163 -1.09 -6.03 12.03
CA MET A 163 -1.02 -4.64 12.49
C MET A 163 -0.93 -3.66 11.32
N LEU A 164 -0.11 -3.96 10.31
CA LEU A 164 0.00 -3.14 9.09
C LEU A 164 -1.28 -3.15 8.25
N ALA A 165 -1.98 -4.27 8.21
CA ALA A 165 -3.23 -4.44 7.47
C ALA A 165 -4.45 -3.84 8.19
N GLY A 166 -4.51 -3.99 9.52
CA GLY A 166 -5.63 -3.59 10.36
C GLY A 166 -5.52 -2.18 10.96
N SER A 167 -4.48 -1.42 10.62
CA SER A 167 -4.32 -0.04 11.07
C SER A 167 -5.34 0.86 10.38
N GLY A 168 -6.38 1.26 11.11
CA GLY A 168 -7.41 2.17 10.59
C GLY A 168 -6.86 3.54 10.17
N GLY A 169 -5.80 4.02 10.83
CA GLY A 169 -5.10 5.24 10.43
C GLY A 169 -4.45 5.11 9.05
N ILE A 170 -3.71 4.02 8.83
CA ILE A 170 -3.08 3.75 7.52
C ILE A 170 -4.14 3.53 6.44
N PHE A 171 -5.25 2.86 6.77
CA PHE A 171 -6.36 2.68 5.83
C PHE A 171 -6.90 4.03 5.30
N GLY A 172 -7.07 5.02 6.18
CA GLY A 172 -7.54 6.36 5.77
C GLY A 172 -6.49 7.19 5.01
N CYS A 173 -5.21 7.14 5.39
CA CYS A 173 -4.19 8.00 4.80
C CYS A 173 -3.42 7.39 3.62
N CYS A 174 -3.43 6.07 3.43
CA CYS A 174 -2.60 5.40 2.42
C CYS A 174 -2.88 5.84 0.97
N ALA A 175 -4.11 6.27 0.68
CA ALA A 175 -4.54 6.72 -0.64
C ALA A 175 -4.71 8.25 -0.71
N ALA A 176 -4.48 8.96 0.39
CA ALA A 176 -4.75 10.39 0.48
C ALA A 176 -3.64 11.17 -0.24
N MET A 177 -4.03 12.07 -1.14
CA MET A 177 -3.10 12.91 -1.92
C MET A 177 -2.54 14.05 -1.06
N LEU A 178 -1.74 13.71 -0.04
CA LEU A 178 -1.06 14.65 0.84
C LEU A 178 0.44 14.34 0.95
N PRO A 179 1.29 15.36 1.17
CA PRO A 179 2.71 15.17 1.49
C PRO A 179 2.96 14.31 2.72
N SER A 180 2.00 14.25 3.66
CA SER A 180 2.07 13.37 4.83
C SER A 180 2.03 11.89 4.42
N SER A 181 1.19 11.50 3.46
CA SER A 181 1.12 10.13 2.93
C SER A 181 2.42 9.73 2.23
N PHE A 182 3.03 10.67 1.48
CA PHE A 182 4.34 10.48 0.87
C PHE A 182 5.44 10.31 1.93
N SER A 183 5.43 11.18 2.95
CA SER A 183 6.37 11.11 4.07
C SER A 183 6.25 9.80 4.84
N MET A 184 5.03 9.30 5.05
CA MET A 184 4.77 8.00 5.67
C MET A 184 5.47 6.87 4.90
N CYS A 185 5.35 6.84 3.56
CA CYS A 185 6.02 5.83 2.74
C CYS A 185 7.55 5.92 2.88
N LEU A 186 8.11 7.13 2.86
CA LEU A 186 9.55 7.33 3.04
C LEU A 186 10.03 6.95 4.43
N VAL A 187 9.27 7.23 5.49
CA VAL A 187 9.60 6.82 6.85
C VAL A 187 9.58 5.30 6.97
N SER A 188 8.61 4.61 6.37
CA SER A 188 8.59 3.14 6.33
C SER A 188 9.85 2.58 5.65
N LEU A 189 10.24 3.12 4.50
CA LEU A 189 11.45 2.71 3.78
C LEU A 189 12.74 3.03 4.53
N ALA A 190 12.83 4.22 5.15
CA ALA A 190 13.98 4.63 5.95
C ALA A 190 14.14 3.74 7.18
N THR A 191 13.03 3.42 7.86
CA THR A 191 13.01 2.50 8.99
C THR A 191 13.42 1.10 8.56
N ALA A 192 12.92 0.62 7.41
CA ALA A 192 13.32 -0.66 6.85
C ALA A 192 14.84 -0.73 6.58
N SER A 193 15.39 0.34 5.98
CA SER A 193 16.83 0.42 5.69
C SER A 193 17.66 0.44 6.96
N LEU A 194 17.21 1.14 8.01
CA LEU A 194 17.86 1.15 9.32
C LEU A 194 17.83 -0.24 9.97
N LEU A 195 16.69 -0.94 9.93
CA LEU A 195 16.57 -2.29 10.47
C LEU A 195 17.45 -3.30 9.74
N ASP A 196 17.61 -3.16 8.43
CA ASP A 196 18.53 -3.99 7.64
C ASP A 196 19.99 -3.79 8.06
N VAL A 197 20.39 -2.55 8.40
CA VAL A 197 21.74 -2.27 8.95
C VAL A 197 21.93 -2.87 10.33
N LEU A 198 20.87 -2.90 11.16
CA LEU A 198 20.89 -3.48 12.50
C LEU A 198 20.73 -5.00 12.51
N ALA A 199 20.37 -5.60 11.37
CA ALA A 199 20.12 -7.03 11.29
C ALA A 199 21.40 -7.84 11.57
N PRO A 200 21.33 -8.93 12.34
CA PRO A 200 22.48 -9.78 12.59
C PRO A 200 23.05 -10.28 11.25
N SER A 201 24.37 -10.14 11.05
CA SER A 201 25.04 -10.76 9.91
C SER A 201 24.77 -12.27 9.94
N THR A 202 24.10 -12.80 8.92
CA THR A 202 24.03 -14.25 8.73
C THR A 202 25.45 -14.79 8.69
N PRO A 203 25.85 -15.76 9.54
CA PRO A 203 27.16 -16.37 9.43
C PRO A 203 27.30 -16.91 8.01
N ALA A 204 28.41 -16.55 7.34
CA ALA A 204 28.68 -16.97 5.97
C ALA A 204 28.58 -18.49 5.88
N GLU A 205 27.69 -18.96 5.01
CA GLU A 205 27.49 -20.37 4.72
C GLU A 205 28.73 -20.89 3.95
N GLY A 206 29.69 -21.44 4.70
CA GLY A 206 30.69 -22.42 4.22
C GLY A 206 31.96 -21.90 3.52
N ASP A 207 33.07 -21.79 4.27
CA ASP A 207 34.39 -22.15 3.74
C ASP A 207 34.67 -23.62 4.08
N GLY A 208 33.94 -24.52 3.42
CA GLY A 208 34.13 -25.97 3.48
C GLY A 208 35.18 -26.50 2.50
N ARG A 209 36.07 -25.64 1.98
CA ARG A 209 37.07 -25.98 0.94
C ARG A 209 38.53 -25.93 1.41
N ARG A 210 38.79 -26.03 2.71
CA ARG A 210 40.15 -26.17 3.27
C ARG A 210 40.31 -27.42 4.13
N ALA A 211 40.13 -28.59 3.53
CA ALA A 211 40.65 -29.86 4.05
C ALA A 211 40.69 -30.87 2.88
N ALA A 212 41.73 -30.76 2.07
CA ALA A 212 42.19 -31.80 1.15
C ALA A 212 43.72 -31.85 1.27
#